data_AF-A0A6L6BSC6-F1
#
_entry.id   AF-A0A6L6BSC6-F1
#
_cell.length_a   1.000
_cell.length_b   1.000
_cell.length_c   1.000
_cell.angle_alpha   90.00
_cell.angle_beta   90.00
_cell.angle_gamma   90.00
#
_symmetry.space_group_name_H-M   'P 1'
#
loop_
_entity.id
_entity.type
_entity.pdbx_description
1 polymer ?
#
loop_
_entity_poly.entity_id
_entity_poly.type
_entity_poly.pdbx_seq_one_letter_code
_entity_poly.pdbx_strand_id
1 'polypeptide(L)'
;MIETRETFCRFCHAACPLHVDVEINSTGARTQEVVVAVRGIMEDPLFEGYTCIKGRQLADQHHAPDRLRNPLQRSDDGSFVEVTSKSALDDIAHRLQAIIAAHGPRAVATYTGTGAFQNSISMPVTQAFHSGI
;
A
#
# COMPACT_ATOMS: atom_id res chain seq x y z
N MET A 1 -20.18 -13.69 5.60
CA MET A 1 -19.47 -14.75 6.35
C MET A 1 -18.21 -14.12 6.94
N ILE A 2 -17.79 -14.46 8.15
CA ILE A 2 -16.50 -13.99 8.68
C ILE A 2 -15.48 -15.13 8.56
N GLU A 3 -14.31 -14.81 8.02
CA GLU A 3 -13.15 -15.71 7.89
C GLU A 3 -11.95 -15.10 8.62
N THR A 4 -11.25 -15.88 9.43
CA THR A 4 -9.98 -15.46 10.04
C THR A 4 -8.83 -15.82 9.11
N ARG A 5 -7.99 -14.84 8.77
CA ARG A 5 -6.80 -15.01 7.95
C ARG A 5 -5.54 -14.64 8.72
N GLU A 6 -4.45 -15.35 8.43
CA GLU A 6 -3.15 -15.06 9.01
C GLU A 6 -2.38 -14.05 8.16
N THR A 7 -1.74 -13.11 8.83
CA THR A 7 -0.85 -12.12 8.21
C THR A 7 0.16 -11.63 9.25
N PHE A 8 0.88 -10.57 8.93
CA PHE A 8 1.81 -9.93 9.85
C PHE A 8 1.72 -8.41 9.77
N CYS A 9 2.05 -7.75 10.87
CA CYS A 9 2.05 -6.31 10.99
C CYS A 9 3.19 -5.68 10.18
N ARG A 10 2.89 -4.72 9.30
CA ARG A 10 3.91 -3.98 8.50
C ARG A 10 4.28 -2.60 9.07
N PHE A 11 3.98 -2.35 10.34
CA PHE A 11 4.23 -1.02 10.94
C PHE A 11 5.70 -0.76 11.26
N CYS A 12 6.42 -1.79 11.72
CA CYS A 12 7.83 -1.72 12.05
C CYS A 12 8.50 -3.06 11.71
N HIS A 13 9.81 -3.15 11.94
CA HIS A 13 10.62 -4.33 11.64
C HIS A 13 10.32 -5.55 12.51
N ALA A 14 9.46 -5.45 13.53
CA ALA A 14 9.11 -6.57 14.40
C ALA A 14 8.22 -7.62 13.72
N ALA A 15 7.47 -7.23 12.68
CA ALA A 15 6.63 -8.14 11.89
C ALA A 15 5.70 -9.04 12.73
N CYS A 16 5.09 -8.51 13.79
CA CYS A 16 4.24 -9.29 14.71
C CYS A 16 3.16 -10.07 13.93
N PRO A 17 2.97 -11.36 14.21
CA PRO A 17 1.96 -12.18 13.53
C PRO A 17 0.56 -11.79 13.97
N LEU A 18 -0.38 -11.79 13.02
CA LEU A 18 -1.74 -11.30 13.20
C LEU A 18 -2.77 -12.30 12.67
N HIS A 19 -3.84 -12.46 13.42
CA HIS A 19 -5.12 -12.91 12.91
C HIS A 19 -5.96 -11.69 12.53
N VAL A 20 -6.53 -11.73 11.33
CA VAL A 20 -7.43 -10.71 10.80
C VAL A 20 -8.75 -11.37 10.48
N ASP A 21 -9.81 -10.90 11.12
CA ASP A 21 -11.16 -11.32 10.77
C ASP A 21 -11.64 -10.47 9.60
N VAL A 22 -12.06 -11.14 8.53
CA VAL A 22 -12.53 -10.54 7.29
C VAL A 22 -13.98 -10.93 7.09
N GLU A 23 -14.87 -9.94 7.08
CA GLU A 23 -16.24 -10.12 6.65
C GLU A 23 -16.30 -10.16 5.13
N ILE A 24 -16.75 -11.29 4.59
CA ILE A 24 -16.91 -11.58 3.18
C ILE A 24 -18.40 -11.51 2.84
N ASN A 25 -18.74 -10.56 1.98
CA ASN A 25 -20.09 -10.30 1.48
C ASN A 25 -20.13 -10.48 -0.03
N SER A 26 -20.75 -11.57 -0.49
CA SER A 26 -20.87 -11.89 -1.92
C SER A 26 -22.28 -11.59 -2.42
N THR A 27 -22.39 -10.78 -3.47
CA THR A 27 -23.65 -10.46 -4.16
C THR A 27 -23.50 -10.72 -5.66
N GLY A 28 -24.07 -11.82 -6.13
CA GLY A 28 -23.86 -12.29 -7.51
C GLY A 28 -22.38 -12.58 -7.77
N ALA A 29 -21.82 -11.94 -8.81
CA ALA A 29 -20.40 -12.08 -9.17
C ALA A 29 -19.45 -11.15 -8.39
N ARG A 30 -19.97 -10.31 -7.48
CA ARG A 30 -19.16 -9.37 -6.70
C ARG A 30 -18.92 -9.93 -5.31
N THR A 31 -17.67 -9.89 -4.86
CA THR A 31 -17.28 -10.19 -3.48
C THR A 31 -16.66 -8.93 -2.88
N GLN A 32 -17.19 -8.51 -1.74
CA GLN A 32 -16.64 -7.45 -0.92
C GLN A 32 -16.03 -8.07 0.33
N GLU A 33 -14.80 -7.66 0.65
CA GLU A 33 -14.09 -8.07 1.86
C GLU A 33 -13.86 -6.84 2.74
N VAL A 34 -14.24 -6.93 4.01
CA VAL A 34 -14.09 -5.86 5.00
C VAL A 34 -13.35 -6.41 6.20
N VAL A 35 -12.26 -5.76 6.61
CA VAL A 35 -11.55 -6.14 7.84
C VAL A 35 -12.38 -5.69 9.04
N VAL A 36 -12.72 -6.60 9.95
CA VAL A 36 -13.58 -6.27 11.10
C VAL A 36 -12.85 -6.38 12.43
N ALA A 37 -11.78 -7.17 12.52
CA ALA A 37 -10.95 -7.25 13.73
C ALA A 37 -9.50 -7.62 13.38
N VAL A 38 -8.56 -7.15 14.22
CA VAL A 38 -7.14 -7.49 14.14
C VAL A 38 -6.65 -7.83 15.55
N ARG A 39 -5.99 -8.99 15.70
CA ARG A 39 -5.40 -9.45 16.97
C ARG A 39 -4.08 -10.17 16.71
N GLY A 40 -3.21 -10.23 17.72
CA GLY A 40 -2.01 -11.06 17.65
C GLY A 40 -2.36 -12.55 17.72
N ILE A 41 -1.49 -13.40 17.16
CA ILE A 41 -1.63 -14.86 17.25
C ILE A 41 -1.13 -15.32 18.62
N MET A 42 -2.02 -15.92 19.42
CA MET A 42 -1.71 -16.33 20.81
C MET A 42 -0.69 -17.47 20.85
N GLU A 43 -0.71 -18.34 19.85
CA GLU A 43 0.15 -19.52 19.72
C GLU A 43 1.54 -19.18 19.17
N ASP A 44 1.81 -17.92 18.81
CA ASP A 44 3.14 -17.51 18.36
C ASP A 44 4.17 -17.62 19.50
N PRO A 45 5.28 -18.35 19.31
CA PRO A 45 6.23 -18.64 20.39
C PRO A 45 7.06 -17.43 20.84
N LEU A 46 7.07 -16.34 20.07
CA LEU A 46 7.88 -15.15 20.37
C LEU A 46 7.04 -14.02 20.98
N PHE A 47 5.84 -13.81 20.46
CA PHE A 47 4.98 -12.69 20.81
C PHE A 47 3.80 -13.10 21.71
N GLU A 48 3.39 -14.37 21.73
CA GLU A 48 2.30 -14.87 22.59
C GLU A 48 1.02 -14.00 22.52
N GLY A 49 0.65 -13.56 21.31
CA GLY A 49 -0.50 -12.69 21.06
C GLY A 49 -0.24 -11.19 21.25
N TYR A 50 0.94 -10.78 21.72
CA TYR A 50 1.28 -9.38 21.91
C TYR A 50 1.31 -8.61 20.59
N THR A 51 0.56 -7.50 20.56
CA THR A 51 0.66 -6.47 19.53
C THR A 51 0.54 -5.09 20.17
N CYS A 52 1.39 -4.14 19.76
CA CYS A 52 1.30 -2.77 20.26
C CYS A 52 0.05 -2.04 19.73
N ILE A 53 -0.26 -0.86 20.26
CA ILE A 53 -1.45 -0.07 19.85
C ILE A 53 -1.51 0.20 18.34
N LYS A 54 -0.34 0.41 17.70
CA LYS A 54 -0.25 0.63 16.25
C LYS A 54 -0.76 -0.56 15.44
N GLY A 55 -0.43 -1.78 15.88
CA GLY A 55 -0.89 -3.01 15.23
C GLY A 55 -2.37 -3.25 15.45
N ARG A 56 -2.86 -3.02 16.68
CA ARG A 56 -4.28 -3.20 17.02
C ARG A 56 -5.21 -2.23 16.27
N GLN A 57 -4.74 -1.04 15.93
CA GLN A 57 -5.49 -0.02 15.19
C GLN A 57 -5.41 -0.17 13.65
N LEU A 58 -4.83 -1.25 13.14
CA LEU A 58 -4.71 -1.46 11.69
C LEU A 58 -6.07 -1.52 10.98
N ALA A 59 -7.10 -2.07 11.63
CA ALA A 59 -8.46 -2.06 11.09
C ALA A 59 -8.97 -0.62 10.89
N ASP A 60 -8.82 0.25 11.89
CA ASP A 60 -9.27 1.64 11.81
C ASP A 60 -8.55 2.41 10.70
N GLN A 61 -7.22 2.22 10.60
CA GLN A 61 -6.43 2.86 9.56
C GLN A 61 -6.80 2.39 8.15
N HIS A 62 -7.09 1.09 7.98
CA HIS A 62 -7.53 0.55 6.70
C HIS A 62 -8.84 1.20 6.22
N HIS A 63 -9.73 1.56 7.17
CA HIS A 63 -11.03 2.17 6.91
C HIS A 63 -11.06 3.69 7.10
N ALA A 64 -9.90 4.34 7.28
CA ALA A 64 -9.84 5.78 7.46
C ALA A 64 -10.66 6.52 6.37
N PRO A 65 -11.52 7.48 6.76
CA PRO A 65 -12.47 8.09 5.83
C PRO A 65 -11.77 8.90 4.73
N ASP A 66 -10.60 9.43 5.03
CA ASP A 66 -9.73 10.22 4.15
C ASP A 66 -8.72 9.39 3.35
N ARG A 67 -8.78 8.05 3.44
CA ARG A 67 -7.92 7.16 2.67
C ARG A 67 -8.09 7.41 1.16
N LEU A 68 -6.98 7.70 0.49
CA LEU A 68 -6.92 7.77 -0.97
C LEU A 68 -7.25 6.41 -1.59
N ARG A 69 -8.28 6.38 -2.44
CA ARG A 69 -8.77 5.18 -3.15
C ARG A 69 -8.50 5.22 -4.64
N ASN A 70 -8.27 6.41 -5.19
CA ASN A 70 -7.99 6.66 -6.60
C ASN A 70 -6.75 7.56 -6.75
N PRO A 71 -6.00 7.44 -7.86
CA PRO A 71 -5.00 8.42 -8.23
C PRO A 71 -5.61 9.81 -8.39
N LEU A 72 -4.85 10.83 -8.01
CA LEU A 72 -5.25 12.23 -8.11
C LEU A 72 -4.27 12.99 -9.01
N GLN A 73 -4.80 13.85 -9.86
CA GLN A 73 -4.03 14.80 -10.67
C GLN A 73 -4.25 16.22 -10.13
N ARG A 74 -3.17 16.99 -10.03
CA ARG A 74 -3.25 18.39 -9.60
C ARG A 74 -3.64 19.28 -10.78
N SER A 75 -4.67 20.08 -10.61
CA SER A 75 -5.15 21.09 -11.55
C SER A 75 -4.31 22.37 -11.49
N ASP A 76 -4.46 23.25 -12.48
CA ASP A 76 -3.74 24.53 -12.57
C ASP A 76 -4.07 25.47 -11.40
N ASP A 77 -5.31 25.43 -10.91
CA ASP A 77 -5.77 26.17 -9.72
C ASP A 77 -5.27 25.57 -8.39
N GLY A 78 -4.57 24.44 -8.45
CA GLY A 78 -4.01 23.72 -7.32
C GLY A 78 -4.95 22.75 -6.62
N SER A 79 -6.20 22.60 -7.11
CA SER A 79 -7.10 21.53 -6.68
C SER A 79 -6.61 20.16 -7.16
N PHE A 80 -7.21 19.09 -6.64
CA PHE A 80 -6.95 17.73 -7.09
C PHE A 80 -8.23 17.10 -7.65
N VAL A 81 -8.09 16.42 -8.79
CA VAL A 81 -9.16 15.68 -9.46
C VAL A 81 -8.82 14.20 -9.55
N GLU A 82 -9.81 13.34 -9.39
CA GLU A 82 -9.61 11.89 -9.56
C GLU A 82 -9.34 11.54 -11.03
N VAL A 83 -8.38 10.64 -11.24
CA VAL A 83 -8.05 10.11 -12.57
C VAL A 83 -7.90 8.59 -12.51
N THR A 84 -7.99 7.94 -13.66
CA THR A 84 -7.75 6.49 -13.74
C THR A 84 -6.26 6.17 -13.56
N SER A 85 -5.94 4.99 -13.05
CA SER A 85 -4.56 4.51 -12.97
C SER A 85 -3.86 4.53 -14.33
N LYS A 86 -4.57 4.19 -15.42
CA LYS A 86 -4.03 4.26 -16.78
C LYS A 86 -3.62 5.69 -17.15
N SER A 87 -4.53 6.65 -16.97
CA SER A 87 -4.25 8.05 -17.31
C SER A 87 -3.12 8.64 -16.47
N ALA A 88 -3.06 8.32 -15.17
CA ALA A 88 -1.99 8.78 -14.30
C ALA A 88 -0.62 8.22 -14.75
N LEU A 89 -0.56 6.92 -15.06
CA LEU A 89 0.68 6.28 -15.50
C LEU A 89 1.14 6.78 -16.87
N ASP A 90 0.20 7.01 -17.81
CA ASP A 90 0.53 7.57 -19.14
C ASP A 90 1.11 9.00 -19.03
N ASP A 91 0.54 9.86 -18.19
CA ASP A 91 1.06 11.23 -17.95
C ASP A 91 2.45 11.19 -17.29
N ILE A 92 2.63 10.35 -16.27
CA ILE A 92 3.93 10.15 -15.61
C ILE A 92 4.98 9.67 -16.62
N ALA A 93 4.65 8.67 -17.45
CA ALA A 93 5.55 8.15 -18.46
C ALA A 93 5.96 9.23 -19.48
N HIS A 94 5.01 10.02 -19.98
CA HIS A 94 5.27 11.11 -20.92
C HIS A 94 6.24 12.14 -20.32
N ARG A 95 6.00 12.57 -19.08
CA ARG A 95 6.86 13.54 -18.38
C ARG A 95 8.26 13.00 -18.13
N LEU A 96 8.37 11.74 -17.69
CA LEU A 96 9.66 11.09 -17.47
C LEU A 96 10.46 10.98 -18.76
N GLN A 97 9.83 10.57 -19.87
CA GLN A 97 10.48 10.51 -21.18
C GLN A 97 11.04 11.88 -21.61
N ALA A 98 10.27 12.95 -21.43
CA ALA A 98 10.74 14.31 -21.74
C ALA A 98 11.94 14.73 -20.88
N ILE A 99 11.92 14.45 -19.57
CA ILE A 99 13.02 14.74 -18.65
C ILE A 99 14.28 13.95 -19.05
N ILE A 100 14.14 12.65 -19.33
CA ILE A 100 15.24 11.78 -19.74
C ILE A 100 15.83 12.25 -21.07
N ALA A 101 15.00 12.64 -22.04
CA ALA A 101 15.46 13.15 -23.32
C ALA A 101 16.26 14.47 -23.16
N ALA A 102 15.86 15.35 -22.24
CA ALA A 102 16.50 16.64 -22.03
C ALA A 102 17.76 16.58 -21.14
N HIS A 103 17.77 15.70 -20.13
CA HIS A 103 18.76 15.73 -19.05
C HIS A 103 19.47 14.38 -18.80
N GLY A 104 19.09 13.33 -19.53
CA GLY A 104 19.57 11.97 -19.34
C GLY A 104 18.91 11.25 -18.16
N PRO A 105 19.06 9.91 -18.08
CA PRO A 105 18.38 9.08 -17.07
C PRO A 105 18.80 9.41 -15.62
N ARG A 106 19.99 9.97 -15.42
CA ARG A 106 20.49 10.39 -14.10
C ARG A 106 19.77 11.60 -13.51
N ALA A 107 18.86 12.23 -14.27
CA ALA A 107 17.97 13.27 -13.76
C ALA A 107 16.76 12.71 -12.98
N VAL A 108 16.54 11.39 -13.00
CA VAL A 108 15.45 10.72 -12.30
C VAL A 108 15.95 10.11 -11.00
N ALA A 109 15.20 10.31 -9.91
CA ALA A 109 15.47 9.73 -8.61
C ALA A 109 14.21 9.07 -8.03
N THR A 110 14.39 8.01 -7.25
CA THR A 110 13.31 7.40 -6.46
C THR A 110 13.58 7.61 -4.98
N TYR A 111 12.58 8.09 -4.26
CA TYR A 111 12.59 8.18 -2.81
C TYR A 111 11.71 7.07 -2.23
N THR A 112 12.26 6.30 -1.30
CA THR A 112 11.55 5.18 -0.67
C THR A 112 11.44 5.42 0.83
N GLY A 113 10.20 5.52 1.30
CA GLY A 113 9.89 5.76 2.71
C GLY A 113 9.62 4.47 3.50
N THR A 114 9.10 4.64 4.71
CA THR A 114 8.85 3.56 5.68
C THR A 114 8.08 2.36 5.10
N GLY A 115 7.05 2.61 4.27
CA GLY A 115 6.24 1.54 3.68
C GLY A 115 6.99 0.67 2.67
N ALA A 116 8.03 1.21 2.02
CA ALA A 116 8.82 0.47 1.05
C ALA A 116 9.77 -0.52 1.74
N PHE A 117 10.33 -0.17 2.90
CA PHE A 117 11.23 -1.06 3.63
C PHE A 117 10.51 -2.33 4.13
N GLN A 118 9.22 -2.21 4.46
CA GLN A 118 8.39 -3.31 4.94
C GLN A 118 7.75 -4.12 3.80
N ASN A 119 8.13 -3.85 2.55
CA ASN A 119 7.60 -4.53 1.37
C ASN A 119 8.75 -5.09 0.52
N SER A 120 8.84 -6.43 0.47
CA SER A 120 9.96 -7.15 -0.16
C SER A 120 10.17 -6.81 -1.63
N ILE A 121 9.13 -6.41 -2.36
CA ILE A 121 9.24 -6.05 -3.78
C ILE A 121 9.66 -4.61 -4.03
N SER A 122 9.63 -3.73 -3.02
CA SER A 122 9.85 -2.30 -3.26
C SER A 122 11.26 -1.96 -3.73
N MET A 123 12.31 -2.58 -3.16
CA MET A 123 13.69 -2.34 -3.62
C MET A 123 13.95 -2.95 -5.01
N PRO A 124 13.61 -4.22 -5.29
CA PRO A 124 13.79 -4.80 -6.62
C PRO A 124 13.06 -4.02 -7.72
N VAL A 125 11.81 -3.59 -7.48
CA VAL A 125 11.05 -2.79 -8.45
C VAL A 125 11.73 -1.46 -8.72
N THR A 126 12.23 -0.79 -7.69
CA THR A 126 12.96 0.48 -7.84
C THR A 126 14.23 0.27 -8.68
N GLN A 127 15.03 -0.75 -8.37
CA GLN A 127 16.25 -1.06 -9.12
C GLN A 127 15.95 -1.43 -10.58
N ALA A 128 14.93 -2.26 -10.83
CA ALA A 128 14.52 -2.64 -12.17
C ALA A 128 14.05 -1.43 -12.98
N PHE A 129 13.29 -0.52 -12.37
CA PHE A 129 12.87 0.72 -13.00
C PHE A 129 14.07 1.57 -13.44
N HIS A 130 15.03 1.83 -12.54
CA HIS A 130 16.25 2.60 -12.86
C HIS A 130 17.18 1.91 -13.85
N SER A 131 17.10 0.59 -13.98
CA SER A 131 17.88 -0.16 -14.98
C SER A 131 17.24 -0.10 -16.37
N GLY A 132 15.95 0.23 -16.45
CA GLY A 132 15.20 0.28 -17.70
C GLY A 132 15.08 1.67 -18.33
N ILE A 133 15.43 2.73 -17.61
CA ILE A 133 15.35 4.13 -18.08
C ILE A 133 16.71 4.69 -18.49
#